data_AF-A0A850AET2-F1
#
_entry.id   AF-A0A850AET2-F1
#
_cell.length_a   1.000
_cell.length_b   1.000
_cell.length_c   1.000
_cell.angle_alpha   90.00
_cell.angle_beta   90.00
_cell.angle_gamma   90.00
#
_symmetry.space_group_name_H-M   'P 1'
#
loop_
_entity.id
_entity.type
_entity.pdbx_description
1 polymer ?
#
loop_
_entity_poly.entity_id
_entity_poly.type
_entity_poly.pdbx_seq_one_letter_code
_entity_poly.pdbx_strand_id
1 'polypeptide(L)'
;MDKKGIHKRRRPVLGCILILGLLWGCSEKSVDPQNEEPPPESPFKLSDFSPAESCKGCHPNHYNEWKGSMHAYAFIDPINTLWMERVRAEVGAEKLGAFCVQCHSPIGVLTGETPVGFDKETVDPLVKEGVTCDACHLMKEPSPTAQGEAQFHYDVKSGKKYGSIMDPAPNSFHESEGVSYFSVSNICLPCHDLVNHQGLPAEITYSEWLYSPYTGMGVECQDCHMETYAGQAAVGGPQREFLHRHDFAGVDIALTDNFPNMDVQRQRVEQLLRNAVTLEVEIPDAVQAGALLPIKATVINDKTGHDIPSSVTFVRQMWLEVTVASGADTIYKSGYFDADGDLMDEHSALNPNGDPDLVLFQSALFKNGQPANVFTADSIRIGSIAPFQSKTGLYSVPIPANPGSTINARVRLRFRPFPPYSIRDGASELIERIPVFEMAESEKSVIVL
;
A
#
# COMPACT_ATOMS: atom_id res chain seq x y z
N MET A 1 54.58 -20.82 -72.44
CA MET A 1 55.79 -20.59 -73.26
C MET A 1 56.47 -19.33 -72.76
N ASP A 2 57.76 -19.47 -72.44
CA ASP A 2 58.84 -18.48 -72.27
C ASP A 2 58.61 -17.19 -71.44
N LYS A 3 59.26 -17.04 -70.27
CA LYS A 3 60.69 -16.74 -70.02
C LYS A 3 61.14 -15.39 -70.63
N LYS A 4 61.38 -14.40 -69.75
CA LYS A 4 62.72 -13.83 -69.42
C LYS A 4 62.56 -12.47 -68.73
N GLY A 5 63.12 -12.36 -67.53
CA GLY A 5 63.45 -11.06 -66.93
C GLY A 5 64.80 -10.54 -67.44
N ILE A 6 65.14 -9.30 -67.06
CA ILE A 6 66.49 -8.83 -66.68
C ILE A 6 66.37 -7.41 -66.09
N HIS A 7 66.84 -7.29 -64.83
CA HIS A 7 67.59 -6.21 -64.15
C HIS A 7 67.65 -4.79 -64.75
N LYS A 8 67.68 -3.69 -63.97
CA LYS A 8 68.58 -3.41 -62.83
C LYS A 8 68.21 -2.09 -62.10
N ARG A 9 68.24 -2.14 -60.77
CA ARG A 9 68.59 -1.14 -59.73
C ARG A 9 68.52 0.37 -60.05
N ARG A 10 67.84 1.13 -59.16
CA ARG A 10 68.42 2.11 -58.21
C ARG A 10 67.36 2.61 -57.20
N ARG A 11 67.64 2.49 -55.90
CA ARG A 11 67.05 3.28 -54.80
C ARG A 11 67.91 4.56 -54.66
N PRO A 12 67.47 5.68 -54.02
CA PRO A 12 66.79 5.66 -52.71
C PRO A 12 65.87 6.87 -52.36
N VAL A 13 65.35 6.81 -51.12
CA VAL A 13 65.03 7.91 -50.17
C VAL A 13 63.59 8.49 -50.10
N LEU A 14 63.12 8.51 -48.85
CA LEU A 14 62.16 9.39 -48.16
C LEU A 14 60.64 9.11 -48.24
N GLY A 15 60.07 8.88 -47.05
CA GLY A 15 58.65 9.19 -46.77
C GLY A 15 57.84 8.09 -46.07
N CYS A 16 58.27 7.58 -44.91
CA CYS A 16 57.36 6.82 -44.03
C CYS A 16 56.49 7.79 -43.23
N ILE A 17 55.21 7.91 -43.59
CA ILE A 17 54.18 8.44 -42.69
C ILE A 17 53.61 7.24 -41.92
N LEU A 18 54.00 7.14 -40.65
CA LEU A 18 53.47 6.17 -39.69
C LEU A 18 52.25 6.79 -39.02
N ILE A 19 51.07 6.19 -39.27
CA ILE A 19 49.83 6.48 -38.54
C ILE A 19 49.98 5.82 -37.16
N LEU A 20 50.18 6.64 -36.12
CA LEU A 20 50.12 6.19 -34.72
C LEU A 20 48.66 5.97 -34.32
N GLY A 21 48.34 4.75 -33.92
CA GLY A 21 47.08 4.42 -33.27
C GLY A 21 46.98 5.05 -31.89
N LEU A 22 45.87 5.73 -31.62
CA LEU A 22 45.46 6.16 -30.28
C LEU A 22 44.92 4.95 -29.52
N LEU A 23 45.74 4.39 -28.64
CA LEU A 23 45.29 3.57 -27.52
C LEU A 23 44.84 4.53 -26.41
N TRP A 24 43.54 4.62 -26.17
CA TRP A 24 43.00 5.27 -24.98
C TRP A 24 43.24 4.35 -23.78
N GLY A 25 44.19 4.72 -22.93
CA GLY A 25 44.35 4.15 -21.60
C GLY A 25 43.26 4.69 -20.68
N CYS A 26 42.50 3.80 -20.04
CA CYS A 26 41.68 4.16 -18.89
C CYS A 26 42.60 4.58 -17.75
N SER A 27 42.61 5.87 -17.43
CA SER A 27 43.15 6.36 -16.17
C SER A 27 42.10 6.09 -15.10
N GLU A 28 42.33 5.09 -14.25
CA GLU A 28 41.69 5.02 -12.94
C GLU A 28 42.02 6.32 -12.20
N LYS A 29 41.02 7.19 -12.04
CA LYS A 29 41.14 8.31 -11.11
C LYS A 29 41.12 7.70 -9.71
N SER A 30 42.28 7.71 -9.05
CA SER A 30 42.37 7.54 -7.60
C SER A 30 41.47 8.57 -6.93
N VAL A 31 40.45 8.11 -6.21
CA VAL A 31 39.61 8.96 -5.36
C VAL A 31 40.45 9.35 -4.14
N ASP A 32 40.69 10.64 -3.97
CA ASP A 32 41.32 11.22 -2.79
C ASP A 32 40.27 11.30 -1.65
N PRO A 33 40.45 10.59 -0.52
CA PRO A 33 39.47 10.52 0.55
C PRO A 33 39.34 11.80 1.39
N GLN A 34 40.01 12.91 1.01
CA GLN A 34 39.95 14.18 1.74
C GLN A 34 39.04 15.24 1.12
N ASN A 35 38.32 14.89 0.05
CA ASN A 35 37.48 15.84 -0.69
C ASN A 35 36.10 15.26 -1.03
N GLU A 36 35.47 14.57 -0.08
CA GLU A 36 34.02 14.39 -0.13
C GLU A 36 33.39 15.77 0.11
N GLU A 37 32.93 16.41 -0.97
CA GLU A 37 32.02 17.54 -0.86
C GLU A 37 30.85 17.11 0.05
N PRO A 38 30.48 17.92 1.06
CA PRO A 38 29.33 17.58 1.88
C PRO A 38 28.13 17.36 0.96
N PRO A 39 27.25 16.39 1.29
CA PRO A 39 26.06 16.13 0.50
C PRO A 39 25.31 17.46 0.29
N PRO A 40 24.77 17.71 -0.92
CA PRO A 40 24.11 18.98 -1.21
C PRO A 40 23.06 19.28 -0.14
N GLU A 41 23.14 20.47 0.47
CA GLU A 41 22.14 20.90 1.46
C GLU A 41 20.75 20.77 0.85
N SER A 42 19.81 20.20 1.61
CA SER A 42 18.44 20.09 1.15
C SER A 42 17.89 21.48 0.79
N PRO A 43 17.13 21.60 -0.33
CA PRO A 43 16.46 22.85 -0.66
C PRO A 43 15.33 23.22 0.33
N PHE A 44 14.98 22.34 1.26
CA PHE A 44 13.89 22.53 2.24
C PHE A 44 14.41 22.54 3.68
N LYS A 45 13.78 23.36 4.52
CA LYS A 45 14.03 23.43 5.97
C LYS A 45 12.75 23.14 6.73
N LEU A 46 12.83 22.62 7.95
CA LEU A 46 11.65 22.42 8.80
C LEU A 46 10.80 23.69 8.96
N SER A 47 11.45 24.86 9.06
CA SER A 47 10.78 26.16 9.19
C SER A 47 9.91 26.56 7.98
N ASP A 48 10.03 25.85 6.87
CA ASP A 48 9.24 26.07 5.66
C ASP A 48 7.84 25.44 5.75
N PHE A 49 7.61 24.59 6.77
CA PHE A 49 6.38 23.84 6.97
C PHE A 49 5.71 24.22 8.29
N SER A 50 4.38 24.12 8.32
CA SER A 50 3.57 24.43 9.49
C SER A 50 3.11 23.15 10.20
N PRO A 51 3.18 23.07 11.55
CA PRO A 51 2.54 22.00 12.31
C PRO A 51 1.03 21.99 12.09
N ALA A 52 0.41 20.82 12.02
CA ALA A 52 -1.03 20.67 11.81
C ALA A 52 -1.87 21.38 12.89
N GLU A 53 -1.37 21.48 14.13
CA GLU A 53 -2.06 22.20 15.21
C GLU A 53 -2.30 23.68 14.85
N SER A 54 -1.44 24.29 14.02
CA SER A 54 -1.64 25.67 13.54
C SER A 54 -2.88 25.82 12.66
N CYS A 55 -3.27 24.76 11.94
CA CYS A 55 -4.42 24.74 11.05
C CYS A 55 -5.75 24.59 11.81
N LYS A 56 -5.73 23.92 12.98
CA LYS A 56 -6.91 23.52 13.76
C LYS A 56 -7.85 24.67 14.11
N GLY A 57 -7.31 25.85 14.45
CA GLY A 57 -8.12 26.99 14.86
C GLY A 57 -9.11 27.45 13.78
N CYS A 58 -8.68 27.40 12.52
CA CYS A 58 -9.51 27.75 11.37
C CYS A 58 -10.18 26.51 10.76
N HIS A 59 -9.52 25.35 10.74
CA HIS A 59 -9.98 24.12 10.08
C HIS A 59 -10.23 22.97 11.08
N PRO A 60 -11.09 23.13 12.10
CA PRO A 60 -11.23 22.15 13.17
C PRO A 60 -11.77 20.80 12.69
N ASN A 61 -12.65 20.79 11.68
CA ASN A 61 -13.22 19.56 11.14
C ASN A 61 -12.14 18.72 10.43
N HIS A 62 -11.46 19.29 9.44
CA HIS A 62 -10.40 18.60 8.69
C HIS A 62 -9.24 18.18 9.60
N TYR A 63 -8.85 19.03 10.57
CA TYR A 63 -7.82 18.66 11.54
C TYR A 63 -8.24 17.44 12.38
N ASN A 64 -9.47 17.40 12.90
CA ASN A 64 -9.92 16.28 13.73
C ASN A 64 -10.04 14.97 12.93
N GLU A 65 -10.45 15.06 11.67
CA GLU A 65 -10.49 13.92 10.74
C GLU A 65 -9.08 13.41 10.46
N TRP A 66 -8.17 14.31 10.02
CA TRP A 66 -6.78 13.96 9.73
C TRP A 66 -6.06 13.37 10.94
N LYS A 67 -6.22 13.95 12.14
CA LYS A 67 -5.51 13.50 13.34
C LYS A 67 -5.86 12.06 13.74
N GLY A 68 -7.02 11.55 13.31
CA GLY A 68 -7.44 10.15 13.50
C GLY A 68 -7.18 9.24 12.31
N SER A 69 -6.56 9.76 11.24
CA SER A 69 -6.31 9.01 10.00
C SER A 69 -4.99 8.24 10.04
N MET A 70 -4.84 7.26 9.14
CA MET A 70 -3.58 6.57 8.97
C MET A 70 -2.48 7.46 8.35
N HIS A 71 -2.84 8.59 7.72
CA HIS A 71 -1.87 9.59 7.25
C HIS A 71 -1.15 10.30 8.41
N ALA A 72 -1.89 10.71 9.44
CA ALA A 72 -1.30 11.27 10.66
C ALA A 72 -0.51 10.22 11.48
N TYR A 73 -0.90 8.95 11.37
CA TYR A 73 -0.26 7.84 12.07
C TYR A 73 0.97 7.28 11.35
N ALA A 74 1.14 7.57 10.05
CA ALA A 74 2.03 6.85 9.14
C ALA A 74 3.47 6.72 9.67
N PHE A 75 4.03 7.78 10.25
CA PHE A 75 5.41 7.75 10.76
C PHE A 75 5.55 7.01 12.08
N ILE A 76 4.57 7.20 12.98
CA ILE A 76 4.55 6.68 14.35
C ILE A 76 3.92 5.28 14.46
N ASP A 77 3.44 4.73 13.35
CA ASP A 77 2.94 3.36 13.30
C ASP A 77 4.01 2.35 13.73
N PRO A 78 3.79 1.57 14.81
CA PRO A 78 4.73 0.57 15.27
C PRO A 78 4.92 -0.56 14.26
N ILE A 79 3.93 -0.84 13.40
CA ILE A 79 4.05 -1.88 12.37
C ILE A 79 5.03 -1.43 11.27
N ASN A 80 4.86 -0.20 10.76
CA ASN A 80 5.85 0.42 9.89
C ASN A 80 7.24 0.46 10.53
N THR A 81 7.35 0.83 11.81
CA THR A 81 8.65 0.85 12.53
C THR A 81 9.29 -0.54 12.55
N LEU A 82 8.55 -1.57 12.95
CA LEU A 82 9.02 -2.95 12.99
C LEU A 82 9.50 -3.44 11.62
N TRP A 83 8.73 -3.21 10.56
CA TRP A 83 9.11 -3.66 9.22
C TRP A 83 10.30 -2.88 8.66
N MET A 84 10.35 -1.57 8.87
CA MET A 84 11.50 -0.74 8.50
C MET A 84 12.77 -1.25 9.21
N GLU A 85 12.71 -1.56 10.50
CA GLU A 85 13.85 -2.07 11.27
C GLU A 85 14.29 -3.45 10.83
N ARG A 86 13.36 -4.35 10.50
CA ARG A 86 13.70 -5.67 9.93
C ARG A 86 14.42 -5.55 8.60
N VAL A 87 13.91 -4.72 7.68
CA VAL A 87 14.60 -4.48 6.41
C VAL A 87 15.95 -3.82 6.66
N ARG A 88 16.03 -2.84 7.56
CA ARG A 88 17.29 -2.18 7.96
C ARG A 88 18.31 -3.19 8.48
N ALA A 89 17.90 -4.16 9.28
CA ALA A 89 18.76 -5.22 9.79
C ALA A 89 19.24 -6.18 8.68
N GLU A 90 18.40 -6.44 7.66
CA GLU A 90 18.74 -7.30 6.53
C GLU A 90 19.71 -6.64 5.54
N VAL A 91 19.45 -5.38 5.15
CA VAL A 91 20.18 -4.73 4.04
C VAL A 91 21.16 -3.64 4.48
N GLY A 92 21.06 -3.17 5.73
CA GLY A 92 21.80 -2.03 6.26
C GLY A 92 21.11 -0.69 6.02
N ALA A 93 21.31 0.26 6.94
CA ALA A 93 20.66 1.58 6.91
C ALA A 93 20.99 2.38 5.64
N GLU A 94 22.23 2.31 5.16
CA GLU A 94 22.69 3.01 3.94
C GLU A 94 21.92 2.56 2.69
N LYS A 95 21.66 1.25 2.56
CA LYS A 95 20.90 0.74 1.41
C LYS A 95 19.42 1.05 1.53
N LEU A 96 18.86 0.97 2.74
CA LEU A 96 17.46 1.28 2.97
C LEU A 96 17.15 2.75 2.65
N GLY A 97 18.05 3.66 3.04
CA GLY A 97 17.91 5.09 2.78
C GLY A 97 16.56 5.64 3.25
N ALA A 98 15.91 6.40 2.37
CA ALA A 98 14.61 7.02 2.62
C ALA A 98 13.40 6.15 2.19
N PHE A 99 13.61 4.90 1.75
CA PHE A 99 12.58 4.10 1.07
C PHE A 99 11.21 4.05 1.77
N CYS A 100 11.19 3.80 3.09
CA CYS A 100 9.95 3.78 3.86
C CYS A 100 9.50 5.20 4.23
N VAL A 101 10.46 6.05 4.62
CA VAL A 101 10.16 7.34 5.25
C VAL A 101 9.66 8.37 4.24
N GLN A 102 10.02 8.24 2.95
CA GLN A 102 9.61 9.17 1.90
C GLN A 102 8.09 9.27 1.72
N CYS A 103 7.35 8.20 2.05
CA CYS A 103 5.88 8.20 2.04
C CYS A 103 5.29 8.34 3.45
N HIS A 104 5.98 7.82 4.47
CA HIS A 104 5.46 7.81 5.85
C HIS A 104 5.74 9.12 6.62
N SER A 105 6.72 9.91 6.19
CA SER A 105 7.00 11.28 6.65
C SER A 105 7.76 12.05 5.54
N PRO A 106 7.06 12.46 4.46
CA PRO A 106 7.69 13.14 3.33
C PRO A 106 8.49 14.39 3.74
N ILE A 107 7.97 15.17 4.70
CA ILE A 107 8.65 16.37 5.21
C ILE A 107 9.98 16.02 5.86
N GLY A 108 10.02 14.99 6.72
CA GLY A 108 11.26 14.56 7.37
C GLY A 108 12.38 14.18 6.40
N VAL A 109 12.04 13.51 5.30
CA VAL A 109 13.00 13.21 4.22
C VAL A 109 13.43 14.49 3.52
N LEU A 110 12.47 15.31 3.11
CA LEU A 110 12.74 16.54 2.37
C LEU A 110 13.57 17.53 3.17
N THR A 111 13.45 17.62 4.49
CA THR A 111 14.23 18.55 5.31
C THR A 111 15.54 17.97 5.83
N GLY A 112 15.82 16.68 5.57
CA GLY A 112 17.01 15.99 6.06
C GLY A 112 16.98 15.64 7.55
N GLU A 113 15.81 15.67 8.18
CA GLU A 113 15.60 15.38 9.61
C GLU A 113 15.54 13.88 9.90
N THR A 114 15.42 13.07 8.85
CA THR A 114 15.52 11.61 8.91
C THR A 114 16.76 11.13 8.15
N PRO A 115 17.99 11.51 8.56
CA PRO A 115 19.21 11.04 7.93
C PRO A 115 19.36 9.53 8.12
N VAL A 116 20.25 8.88 7.34
CA VAL A 116 20.49 7.44 7.49
C VAL A 116 20.81 7.08 8.95
N GLY A 117 20.07 6.10 9.48
CA GLY A 117 20.24 5.65 10.87
C GLY A 117 19.60 6.54 11.93
N PHE A 118 18.74 7.50 11.56
CA PHE A 118 17.98 8.32 12.51
C PHE A 118 17.22 7.49 13.55
N ASP A 119 17.05 8.08 14.72
CA ASP A 119 16.20 7.59 15.81
C ASP A 119 14.83 8.28 15.74
N LYS A 120 13.77 7.48 15.55
CA LYS A 120 12.38 7.95 15.50
C LYS A 120 11.94 8.68 16.77
N GLU A 121 12.56 8.39 17.91
CA GLU A 121 12.17 9.04 19.16
C GLU A 121 12.69 10.47 19.27
N THR A 122 13.79 10.79 18.60
CA THR A 122 14.47 12.08 18.74
C THR A 122 14.18 13.08 17.62
N VAL A 123 13.48 12.68 16.55
CA VAL A 123 13.12 13.59 15.47
C VAL A 123 12.13 14.67 15.92
N ASP A 124 12.12 15.79 15.19
CA ASP A 124 11.23 16.91 15.45
C ASP A 124 9.74 16.49 15.47
N PRO A 125 8.89 17.05 16.35
CA PRO A 125 7.47 16.74 16.38
C PRO A 125 6.75 16.89 15.03
N LEU A 126 7.15 17.81 14.16
CA LEU A 126 6.58 17.98 12.82
C LEU A 126 6.82 16.74 11.93
N VAL A 127 7.98 16.09 12.07
CA VAL A 127 8.29 14.83 11.37
C VAL A 127 7.36 13.72 11.87
N LYS A 128 7.03 13.73 13.16
CA LYS A 128 6.11 12.74 13.77
C LYS A 128 4.66 12.91 13.33
N GLU A 129 4.28 14.02 12.69
CA GLU A 129 2.94 14.20 12.11
C GLU A 129 2.72 13.37 10.83
N GLY A 130 3.75 12.68 10.32
CA GLY A 130 3.63 11.81 9.15
C GLY A 130 3.24 12.58 7.89
N VAL A 131 2.15 12.17 7.24
CA VAL A 131 1.58 12.89 6.09
C VAL A 131 0.67 14.00 6.62
N THR A 132 1.27 15.10 7.06
CA THR A 132 0.58 16.28 7.62
C THR A 132 -0.10 17.14 6.56
N CYS A 133 -0.83 18.19 6.97
CA CYS A 133 -1.55 19.11 6.08
C CYS A 133 -0.65 19.67 4.98
N ASP A 134 0.56 20.11 5.35
CA ASP A 134 1.50 20.74 4.45
C ASP A 134 2.18 19.77 3.48
N ALA A 135 2.18 18.46 3.79
CA ALA A 135 2.66 17.45 2.85
C ALA A 135 1.79 17.39 1.57
N CYS A 136 0.48 17.67 1.69
CA CYS A 136 -0.41 17.73 0.53
C CYS A 136 -0.64 19.17 0.06
N HIS A 137 -0.96 20.09 0.96
CA HIS A 137 -1.43 21.43 0.60
C HIS A 137 -0.35 22.38 0.11
N LEU A 138 0.94 22.00 0.16
CA LEU A 138 2.02 22.75 -0.50
C LEU A 138 2.34 22.23 -1.91
N MET A 139 1.66 21.16 -2.39
CA MET A 139 1.86 20.62 -3.74
C MET A 139 1.34 21.58 -4.82
N LYS A 140 2.27 22.23 -5.52
CA LYS A 140 1.98 23.18 -6.60
C LYS A 140 1.71 22.51 -7.95
N GLU A 141 2.01 21.23 -8.06
CA GLU A 141 1.73 20.39 -9.23
C GLU A 141 1.76 18.90 -8.84
N PRO A 142 1.09 18.02 -9.59
CA PRO A 142 1.20 16.57 -9.39
C PRO A 142 2.66 16.11 -9.46
N SER A 143 3.00 15.10 -8.69
CA SER A 143 4.33 14.49 -8.70
C SER A 143 4.25 13.04 -9.22
N PRO A 144 5.32 12.50 -9.83
CA PRO A 144 5.28 11.19 -10.47
C PRO A 144 5.28 10.03 -9.45
N THR A 145 5.04 8.81 -9.94
CA THR A 145 5.24 7.54 -9.22
C THR A 145 6.63 7.50 -8.56
N ALA A 146 6.70 7.00 -7.32
CA ALA A 146 7.98 6.78 -6.65
C ALA A 146 8.74 5.61 -7.30
N GLN A 147 9.87 5.90 -7.93
CA GLN A 147 10.79 4.92 -8.51
C GLN A 147 12.09 4.94 -7.71
N GLY A 148 12.16 4.13 -6.65
CA GLY A 148 13.22 4.23 -5.65
C GLY A 148 13.01 5.42 -4.71
N GLU A 149 13.19 6.64 -5.23
CA GLU A 149 13.01 7.90 -4.48
C GLU A 149 11.75 8.67 -4.93
N ALA A 150 10.92 9.06 -3.96
CA ALA A 150 9.74 9.89 -4.20
C ALA A 150 10.13 11.34 -4.51
N GLN A 151 9.49 11.93 -5.51
CA GLN A 151 9.69 13.33 -5.88
C GLN A 151 8.45 14.12 -5.48
N PHE A 152 8.65 15.28 -4.86
CA PHE A 152 7.57 16.18 -4.45
C PHE A 152 7.81 17.58 -4.98
N HIS A 153 6.79 18.15 -5.62
CA HIS A 153 6.84 19.51 -6.16
C HIS A 153 6.11 20.48 -5.22
N TYR A 154 6.82 21.04 -4.24
CA TYR A 154 6.26 21.97 -3.25
C TYR A 154 6.53 23.45 -3.57
N ASP A 155 5.61 24.32 -3.15
CA ASP A 155 5.80 25.78 -3.07
C ASP A 155 5.90 26.25 -1.62
N VAL A 156 7.06 25.99 -1.02
CA VAL A 156 7.39 26.47 0.33
C VAL A 156 7.68 27.98 0.39
N LYS A 157 8.07 28.59 -0.74
CA LYS A 157 8.52 30.00 -0.76
C LYS A 157 7.37 30.97 -0.66
N SER A 158 6.26 30.70 -1.34
CA SER A 158 5.06 31.51 -1.19
C SER A 158 4.28 31.18 0.08
N GLY A 159 4.39 29.93 0.57
CA GLY A 159 3.58 29.41 1.67
C GLY A 159 2.09 29.26 1.32
N LYS A 160 1.74 29.42 0.04
CA LYS A 160 0.38 29.31 -0.48
C LYS A 160 -0.13 27.88 -0.32
N LYS A 161 -1.40 27.74 0.05
CA LYS A 161 -2.08 26.44 0.16
C LYS A 161 -2.91 26.13 -1.08
N TYR A 162 -2.68 24.98 -1.69
CA TYR A 162 -3.39 24.49 -2.87
C TYR A 162 -4.53 23.54 -2.45
N GLY A 163 -5.65 23.56 -3.18
CA GLY A 163 -6.78 22.68 -2.86
C GLY A 163 -7.82 22.59 -3.97
N SER A 164 -8.89 21.82 -3.76
CA SER A 164 -9.99 21.66 -4.73
C SER A 164 -11.02 22.80 -4.71
N ILE A 165 -10.95 23.70 -3.72
CA ILE A 165 -11.86 24.84 -3.61
C ILE A 165 -11.42 25.92 -4.60
N MET A 166 -12.14 26.06 -5.73
CA MET A 166 -11.79 26.97 -6.83
C MET A 166 -11.90 28.47 -6.49
N ASP A 167 -12.70 28.83 -5.49
CA ASP A 167 -12.94 30.21 -5.04
C ASP A 167 -12.59 30.38 -3.55
N PRO A 168 -11.34 30.18 -3.13
CA PRO A 168 -10.98 30.23 -1.72
C PRO A 168 -11.20 31.63 -1.15
N ALA A 169 -11.73 31.71 0.07
CA ALA A 169 -11.95 33.00 0.74
C ALA A 169 -10.61 33.60 1.20
N PRO A 170 -10.37 34.91 0.99
CA PRO A 170 -9.16 35.57 1.45
C PRO A 170 -9.10 35.60 2.98
N ASN A 171 -7.88 35.50 3.53
CA ASN A 171 -7.61 35.57 4.96
C ASN A 171 -6.20 36.17 5.19
N SER A 172 -5.83 36.42 6.45
CA SER A 172 -4.56 37.03 6.82
C SER A 172 -3.44 36.04 7.19
N PHE A 173 -3.71 34.74 7.17
CA PHE A 173 -2.77 33.71 7.63
C PHE A 173 -2.01 33.07 6.46
N HIS A 174 -2.71 32.58 5.44
CA HIS A 174 -2.09 32.05 4.22
C HIS A 174 -2.89 32.42 2.98
N GLU A 175 -2.20 32.60 1.85
CA GLU A 175 -2.85 32.61 0.54
C GLU A 175 -3.36 31.20 0.19
N SER A 176 -4.40 31.15 -0.64
CA SER A 176 -4.98 29.89 -1.10
C SER A 176 -5.29 29.95 -2.58
N GLU A 177 -5.08 28.84 -3.28
CA GLU A 177 -5.36 28.71 -4.70
C GLU A 177 -6.08 27.40 -4.99
N GLY A 178 -7.22 27.51 -5.66
CA GLY A 178 -7.97 26.37 -6.14
C GLY A 178 -7.41 25.88 -7.46
N VAL A 179 -7.10 24.58 -7.52
CA VAL A 179 -6.44 23.95 -8.66
C VAL A 179 -7.15 22.64 -9.03
N SER A 180 -7.33 22.41 -10.32
CA SER A 180 -8.06 21.24 -10.82
C SER A 180 -7.37 19.93 -10.47
N TYR A 181 -6.04 19.92 -10.38
CA TYR A 181 -5.27 18.70 -10.11
C TYR A 181 -5.42 18.18 -8.66
N PHE A 182 -6.04 18.95 -7.75
CA PHE A 182 -6.39 18.48 -6.42
C PHE A 182 -7.66 17.60 -6.40
N SER A 183 -8.42 17.59 -7.49
CA SER A 183 -9.66 16.83 -7.65
C SER A 183 -9.49 15.59 -8.54
N VAL A 184 -8.25 15.19 -8.82
CA VAL A 184 -7.93 13.97 -9.60
C VAL A 184 -6.92 13.12 -8.83
N SER A 185 -6.91 11.82 -9.10
CA SER A 185 -6.15 10.81 -8.35
C SER A 185 -4.64 11.01 -8.38
N ASN A 186 -4.11 11.79 -9.34
CA ASN A 186 -2.68 12.06 -9.49
C ASN A 186 -2.03 12.70 -8.26
N ILE A 187 -2.79 13.32 -7.35
CA ILE A 187 -2.24 13.86 -6.11
C ILE A 187 -1.83 12.75 -5.12
N CYS A 188 -2.43 11.57 -5.23
CA CYS A 188 -2.13 10.39 -4.40
C CYS A 188 -0.94 9.57 -4.94
N LEU A 189 -0.64 9.76 -6.23
CA LEU A 189 0.33 8.98 -7.00
C LEU A 189 1.72 8.82 -6.34
N PRO A 190 2.34 9.86 -5.74
CA PRO A 190 3.71 9.75 -5.24
C PRO A 190 3.88 8.74 -4.10
N CYS A 191 2.80 8.41 -3.40
CA CYS A 191 2.82 7.48 -2.27
C CYS A 191 2.03 6.19 -2.53
N HIS A 192 1.01 6.24 -3.40
CA HIS A 192 0.12 5.11 -3.69
C HIS A 192 0.44 4.38 -5.01
N ASP A 193 1.66 4.57 -5.53
CA ASP A 193 2.22 3.86 -6.67
C ASP A 193 3.73 3.75 -6.46
N LEU A 194 4.19 2.56 -6.06
CA LEU A 194 5.56 2.30 -5.63
C LEU A 194 6.22 1.21 -6.48
N VAL A 195 7.35 1.59 -7.07
CA VAL A 195 8.32 0.66 -7.64
C VAL A 195 9.48 0.52 -6.67
N ASN A 196 9.77 -0.73 -6.26
CA ASN A 196 10.82 -0.99 -5.30
C ASN A 196 12.24 -0.82 -5.90
N HIS A 197 13.26 -1.02 -5.06
CA HIS A 197 14.68 -0.86 -5.44
C HIS A 197 15.16 -1.84 -6.53
N GLN A 198 14.42 -2.91 -6.79
CA GLN A 198 14.71 -3.88 -7.85
C GLN A 198 13.97 -3.60 -9.16
N GLY A 199 13.19 -2.52 -9.21
CA GLY A 199 12.33 -2.22 -10.35
C GLY A 199 11.04 -3.02 -10.39
N LEU A 200 10.68 -3.73 -9.31
CA LEU A 200 9.41 -4.43 -9.19
C LEU A 200 8.30 -3.42 -8.80
N PRO A 201 7.24 -3.29 -9.60
CA PRO A 201 6.04 -2.55 -9.19
C PRO A 201 5.34 -3.34 -8.08
N ALA A 202 5.56 -2.95 -6.83
CA ALA A 202 5.25 -3.78 -5.66
C ALA A 202 3.96 -3.36 -4.94
N GLU A 203 3.65 -2.05 -4.95
CA GLU A 203 2.41 -1.50 -4.40
C GLU A 203 1.84 -0.50 -5.40
N ILE A 204 0.93 -0.95 -6.26
CA ILE A 204 0.57 -0.24 -7.50
C ILE A 204 -0.91 0.16 -7.55
N THR A 205 -1.47 0.55 -6.41
CA THR A 205 -2.91 0.89 -6.29
C THR A 205 -3.35 1.94 -7.29
N TYR A 206 -2.54 2.98 -7.51
CA TYR A 206 -2.84 3.98 -8.53
C TYR A 206 -2.86 3.36 -9.92
N SER A 207 -1.87 2.54 -10.28
CA SER A 207 -1.84 1.90 -11.60
C SER A 207 -3.01 0.93 -11.81
N GLU A 208 -3.38 0.16 -10.78
CA GLU A 208 -4.58 -0.69 -10.80
C GLU A 208 -5.85 0.13 -11.08
N TRP A 209 -6.00 1.29 -10.41
CA TRP A 209 -7.06 2.25 -10.69
C TRP A 209 -6.99 2.81 -12.11
N LEU A 210 -5.81 3.27 -12.54
CA LEU A 210 -5.58 3.92 -13.82
C LEU A 210 -6.04 3.03 -14.99
N TYR A 211 -5.77 1.73 -14.89
CA TYR A 211 -6.11 0.74 -15.92
C TYR A 211 -7.47 0.08 -15.72
N SER A 212 -8.23 0.50 -14.70
CA SER A 212 -9.61 0.05 -14.49
C SER A 212 -10.61 0.83 -15.34
N PRO A 213 -11.86 0.34 -15.47
CA PRO A 213 -12.95 1.13 -16.05
C PRO A 213 -13.31 2.40 -15.28
N TYR A 214 -12.90 2.55 -14.02
CA TYR A 214 -13.28 3.71 -13.18
C TYR A 214 -12.69 5.02 -13.69
N THR A 215 -11.51 5.00 -14.31
CA THR A 215 -10.95 6.18 -14.98
C THR A 215 -11.84 6.69 -16.10
N GLY A 216 -12.34 5.77 -16.94
CA GLY A 216 -13.27 6.09 -18.03
C GLY A 216 -14.62 6.59 -17.53
N MET A 217 -15.00 6.25 -16.29
CA MET A 217 -16.20 6.75 -15.62
C MET A 217 -15.98 8.08 -14.90
N GLY A 218 -14.74 8.57 -14.83
CA GLY A 218 -14.39 9.80 -14.12
C GLY A 218 -14.53 9.69 -12.60
N VAL A 219 -14.40 8.48 -12.05
CA VAL A 219 -14.42 8.24 -10.61
C VAL A 219 -12.98 8.22 -10.09
N GLU A 220 -12.66 9.17 -9.23
CA GLU A 220 -11.33 9.43 -8.69
C GLU A 220 -11.17 8.86 -7.27
N CYS A 221 -9.93 8.72 -6.78
CA CYS A 221 -9.65 8.25 -5.43
C CYS A 221 -10.43 9.04 -4.36
N GLN A 222 -10.52 10.37 -4.55
CA GLN A 222 -11.18 11.29 -3.65
C GLN A 222 -12.70 11.03 -3.52
N ASP A 223 -13.35 10.51 -4.56
CA ASP A 223 -14.80 10.28 -4.54
C ASP A 223 -15.19 9.22 -3.51
N CYS A 224 -14.32 8.23 -3.29
CA CYS A 224 -14.53 7.16 -2.32
C CYS A 224 -13.77 7.39 -1.00
N HIS A 225 -12.50 7.80 -1.06
CA HIS A 225 -11.63 7.90 0.12
C HIS A 225 -11.66 9.27 0.80
N MET A 226 -12.30 10.26 0.18
CA MET A 226 -12.50 11.60 0.74
C MET A 226 -13.95 12.04 0.55
N GLU A 227 -14.89 11.24 1.07
CA GLU A 227 -16.35 11.45 0.95
C GLU A 227 -16.73 12.93 1.13
N THR A 228 -17.71 13.40 0.35
CA THR A 228 -18.11 14.81 0.42
C THR A 228 -19.10 15.09 1.55
N TYR A 229 -19.08 16.30 2.09
CA TYR A 229 -20.02 16.80 3.08
C TYR A 229 -20.31 18.30 2.87
N ALA A 230 -21.50 18.74 3.31
CA ALA A 230 -21.86 20.14 3.32
C ALA A 230 -21.42 20.82 4.63
N GLY A 231 -20.83 22.00 4.53
CA GLY A 231 -20.39 22.77 5.70
C GLY A 231 -19.43 23.91 5.36
N GLN A 232 -18.63 24.30 6.34
CA GLN A 232 -17.58 25.31 6.18
C GLN A 232 -16.21 24.64 6.20
N ALA A 233 -15.38 24.93 5.19
CA ALA A 233 -13.98 24.47 5.17
C ALA A 233 -13.18 25.11 6.30
N ALA A 234 -13.47 26.37 6.62
CA ALA A 234 -12.86 27.13 7.70
C ALA A 234 -13.92 27.85 8.53
N VAL A 235 -13.69 28.01 9.83
CA VAL A 235 -14.54 28.79 10.73
C VAL A 235 -14.71 30.21 10.19
N GLY A 236 -15.96 30.65 10.05
CA GLY A 236 -16.29 31.98 9.49
C GLY A 236 -16.20 32.07 7.96
N GLY A 237 -15.83 30.99 7.27
CA GLY A 237 -15.82 30.90 5.81
C GLY A 237 -17.21 30.68 5.20
N PRO A 238 -17.32 30.66 3.84
CA PRO A 238 -18.57 30.37 3.16
C PRO A 238 -19.05 28.93 3.41
N GLN A 239 -20.36 28.74 3.38
CA GLN A 239 -20.97 27.39 3.32
C GLN A 239 -20.75 26.79 1.93
N ARG A 240 -20.46 25.49 1.89
CA ARG A 240 -20.12 24.73 0.68
C ARG A 240 -20.80 23.37 0.74
N GLU A 241 -21.19 22.84 -0.41
CA GLU A 241 -21.92 21.57 -0.53
C GLU A 241 -20.99 20.35 -0.64
N PHE A 242 -19.81 20.52 -1.26
CA PHE A 242 -18.92 19.43 -1.65
C PHE A 242 -17.53 19.58 -1.01
N LEU A 243 -17.47 19.63 0.32
CA LEU A 243 -16.19 19.57 1.05
C LEU A 243 -15.75 18.14 1.24
N HIS A 244 -14.47 17.87 1.14
CA HIS A 244 -13.93 16.53 1.27
C HIS A 244 -13.54 16.20 2.71
N ARG A 245 -13.90 15.01 3.19
CA ARG A 245 -13.41 14.45 4.45
C ARG A 245 -11.91 14.18 4.38
N HIS A 246 -11.23 14.37 5.50
CA HIS A 246 -9.80 14.10 5.67
C HIS A 246 -9.54 12.92 6.62
N ASP A 247 -10.48 11.97 6.71
CA ASP A 247 -10.28 10.73 7.48
C ASP A 247 -9.54 9.66 6.67
N PHE A 248 -9.55 9.78 5.33
CA PHE A 248 -8.81 8.95 4.37
C PHE A 248 -9.01 7.46 4.61
N ALA A 249 -10.26 7.05 4.85
CA ALA A 249 -10.59 5.68 5.21
C ALA A 249 -9.99 4.66 4.22
N GLY A 250 -9.08 3.83 4.74
CA GLY A 250 -8.49 2.68 4.04
C GLY A 250 -8.89 1.38 4.72
N VAL A 251 -7.96 0.44 4.84
CA VAL A 251 -8.20 -0.86 5.50
C VAL A 251 -7.39 -1.07 6.78
N ASP A 252 -6.43 -0.20 7.03
CA ASP A 252 -5.54 -0.25 8.18
C ASP A 252 -6.13 0.55 9.36
N ILE A 253 -5.77 0.15 10.58
CA ILE A 253 -6.17 0.85 11.81
C ILE A 253 -4.96 1.14 12.70
N ALA A 254 -5.05 2.19 13.50
CA ALA A 254 -4.07 2.47 14.53
C ALA A 254 -4.11 1.38 15.61
N LEU A 255 -2.94 0.99 16.11
CA LEU A 255 -2.81 -0.06 17.13
C LEU A 255 -2.28 0.45 18.47
N THR A 256 -1.78 1.70 18.54
CA THR A 256 -1.30 2.29 19.79
C THR A 256 -2.46 2.76 20.67
N ASP A 257 -2.26 2.66 21.98
CA ASP A 257 -3.23 3.18 22.94
C ASP A 257 -3.39 4.69 22.82
N ASN A 258 -4.63 5.16 22.99
CA ASN A 258 -4.98 6.58 22.99
C ASN A 258 -4.70 7.34 21.68
N PHE A 259 -4.54 6.64 20.55
CA PHE A 259 -4.54 7.33 19.26
C PHE A 259 -5.92 8.01 19.04
N PRO A 260 -5.98 9.24 18.50
CA PRO A 260 -7.24 9.96 18.36
C PRO A 260 -8.24 9.24 17.45
N ASN A 261 -9.52 9.28 17.82
CA ASN A 261 -10.65 8.86 16.99
C ASN A 261 -10.61 7.41 16.46
N MET A 262 -9.93 6.48 17.17
CA MET A 262 -9.81 5.07 16.75
C MET A 262 -11.17 4.38 16.50
N ASP A 263 -12.19 4.67 17.31
CA ASP A 263 -13.53 4.10 17.11
C ASP A 263 -14.16 4.55 15.79
N VAL A 264 -13.99 5.84 15.44
CA VAL A 264 -14.47 6.40 14.17
C VAL A 264 -13.70 5.79 13.01
N GLN A 265 -12.37 5.71 13.11
CA GLN A 265 -11.53 5.06 12.10
C GLN A 265 -11.98 3.62 11.85
N ARG A 266 -12.18 2.82 12.91
CA ARG A 266 -12.64 1.43 12.80
C ARG A 266 -14.01 1.32 12.13
N GLN A 267 -14.96 2.19 12.49
CA GLN A 267 -16.29 2.21 11.87
C GLN A 267 -16.22 2.53 10.38
N ARG A 268 -15.37 3.49 9.98
CA ARG A 268 -15.15 3.84 8.57
C ARG A 268 -14.52 2.70 7.78
N VAL A 269 -13.52 2.02 8.33
CA VAL A 269 -12.91 0.83 7.72
C VAL A 269 -13.94 -0.28 7.55
N GLU A 270 -14.75 -0.56 8.58
CA GLU A 270 -15.80 -1.58 8.49
C GLU A 270 -16.85 -1.23 7.42
N GLN A 271 -17.30 0.03 7.37
CA GLN A 271 -18.24 0.49 6.36
C GLN A 271 -17.65 0.38 4.95
N LEU A 272 -16.38 0.74 4.75
CA LEU A 272 -15.69 0.63 3.47
C LEU A 272 -15.63 -0.85 3.02
N LEU A 273 -15.15 -1.74 3.90
CA LEU A 273 -14.97 -3.16 3.61
C LEU A 273 -16.29 -3.88 3.30
N ARG A 274 -17.39 -3.53 3.98
CA ARG A 274 -18.73 -4.08 3.71
C ARG A 274 -19.30 -3.66 2.36
N ASN A 275 -18.80 -2.57 1.78
CA ASN A 275 -19.25 -2.04 0.49
C ASN A 275 -18.24 -2.26 -0.64
N ALA A 276 -17.14 -3.00 -0.40
CA ALA A 276 -16.04 -3.11 -1.36
C ALA A 276 -16.26 -4.18 -2.45
N VAL A 277 -17.08 -5.20 -2.20
CA VAL A 277 -17.27 -6.33 -3.13
C VAL A 277 -18.70 -6.88 -3.07
N THR A 278 -19.00 -7.79 -3.99
CA THR A 278 -20.17 -8.66 -3.92
C THR A 278 -19.72 -10.10 -3.65
N LEU A 279 -20.37 -10.75 -2.67
CA LEU A 279 -20.20 -12.19 -2.39
C LEU A 279 -21.45 -12.93 -2.88
N GLU A 280 -21.28 -13.81 -3.86
CA GLU A 280 -22.33 -14.71 -4.34
C GLU A 280 -22.08 -16.13 -3.86
N VAL A 281 -23.07 -16.77 -3.24
CA VAL A 281 -22.94 -18.11 -2.67
C VAL A 281 -24.04 -19.02 -3.21
N GLU A 282 -23.62 -20.10 -3.87
CA GLU A 282 -24.50 -21.13 -4.41
C GLU A 282 -24.37 -22.40 -3.56
N ILE A 283 -25.46 -22.75 -2.88
CA ILE A 283 -25.61 -23.96 -2.05
C ILE A 283 -26.96 -24.59 -2.43
N PRO A 284 -27.08 -25.91 -2.68
CA PRO A 284 -28.36 -26.53 -3.01
C PRO A 284 -29.33 -26.50 -1.82
N ASP A 285 -30.64 -26.58 -2.07
CA ASP A 285 -31.66 -26.62 -1.00
C ASP A 285 -31.68 -27.96 -0.25
N ALA A 286 -31.20 -29.02 -0.88
CA ALA A 286 -31.18 -30.36 -0.33
C ALA A 286 -29.97 -31.16 -0.83
N VAL A 287 -29.55 -32.16 -0.04
CA VAL A 287 -28.43 -33.07 -0.34
C VAL A 287 -28.79 -34.47 0.13
N GLN A 288 -28.39 -35.51 -0.61
CA GLN A 288 -28.58 -36.90 -0.19
C GLN A 288 -27.72 -37.22 1.03
N ALA A 289 -28.27 -37.97 1.99
CA ALA A 289 -27.50 -38.49 3.11
C ALA A 289 -26.25 -39.27 2.63
N GLY A 290 -25.07 -38.94 3.16
CA GLY A 290 -23.81 -39.56 2.75
C GLY A 290 -23.18 -39.00 1.47
N ALA A 291 -23.82 -38.03 0.80
CA ALA A 291 -23.26 -37.35 -0.38
C ALA A 291 -22.35 -36.17 0.00
N LEU A 292 -21.69 -35.59 -1.00
CA LEU A 292 -20.96 -34.33 -0.86
C LEU A 292 -21.92 -33.16 -1.11
N LEU A 293 -21.97 -32.20 -0.19
CA LEU A 293 -22.62 -30.91 -0.38
C LEU A 293 -21.67 -29.98 -1.16
N PRO A 294 -22.00 -29.60 -2.40
CA PRO A 294 -21.25 -28.57 -3.10
C PRO A 294 -21.58 -27.19 -2.55
N ILE A 295 -20.55 -26.40 -2.27
CA ILE A 295 -20.67 -24.96 -1.96
C ILE A 295 -19.77 -24.23 -2.93
N LYS A 296 -20.34 -23.29 -3.69
CA LYS A 296 -19.58 -22.39 -4.57
C LYS A 296 -19.73 -20.97 -4.05
N ALA A 297 -18.60 -20.34 -3.73
CA ALA A 297 -18.56 -18.97 -3.22
C ALA A 297 -17.72 -18.11 -4.16
N THR A 298 -18.34 -17.11 -4.80
CA THR A 298 -17.70 -16.21 -5.75
C THR A 298 -17.58 -14.83 -5.13
N VAL A 299 -16.35 -14.32 -5.05
CA VAL A 299 -16.06 -12.93 -4.64
C VAL A 299 -15.85 -12.12 -5.91
N ILE A 300 -16.63 -11.07 -6.09
CA ILE A 300 -16.64 -10.21 -7.27
C ILE A 300 -16.15 -8.82 -6.85
N ASN A 301 -15.09 -8.34 -7.48
CA ASN A 301 -14.66 -6.96 -7.34
C ASN A 301 -15.44 -6.08 -8.32
N ASP A 302 -16.67 -5.70 -7.97
CA ASP A 302 -17.55 -4.86 -8.78
C ASP A 302 -17.69 -3.43 -8.23
N LYS A 303 -17.11 -3.14 -7.07
CA LYS A 303 -17.31 -1.88 -6.32
C LYS A 303 -16.03 -1.13 -5.98
N THR A 304 -14.84 -1.64 -6.34
CA THR A 304 -13.58 -0.88 -6.21
C THR A 304 -12.93 -0.62 -7.55
N GLY A 305 -12.36 0.57 -7.70
CA GLY A 305 -11.62 0.97 -8.89
C GLY A 305 -10.24 0.34 -9.00
N HIS A 306 -9.71 -0.26 -7.94
CA HIS A 306 -8.40 -0.93 -7.92
C HIS A 306 -8.58 -2.42 -7.53
N ASP A 307 -7.49 -3.17 -7.45
CA ASP A 307 -7.52 -4.57 -7.02
C ASP A 307 -8.04 -4.70 -5.58
N ILE A 308 -8.56 -5.87 -5.20
CA ILE A 308 -8.92 -6.15 -3.81
C ILE A 308 -8.34 -7.48 -3.30
N PRO A 309 -7.59 -7.47 -2.18
CA PRO A 309 -6.96 -6.28 -1.58
C PRO A 309 -5.92 -5.65 -2.53
N SER A 310 -5.59 -4.36 -2.34
CA SER A 310 -4.54 -3.61 -3.10
C SER A 310 -3.34 -3.21 -2.21
N SER A 311 -2.32 -2.52 -2.74
CA SER A 311 -1.10 -2.01 -2.07
C SER A 311 -0.27 -3.12 -1.43
N VAL A 312 -0.14 -3.18 -0.09
CA VAL A 312 0.59 -4.19 0.68
C VAL A 312 -0.15 -5.54 0.69
N THR A 313 -0.54 -6.00 -0.50
CA THR A 313 -1.29 -7.23 -0.78
C THR A 313 -0.61 -8.50 -0.29
N PHE A 314 0.70 -8.42 -0.03
CA PHE A 314 1.52 -9.51 0.48
C PHE A 314 1.46 -9.70 2.00
N VAL A 315 0.86 -8.76 2.74
CA VAL A 315 0.51 -8.93 4.15
C VAL A 315 -1.00 -8.89 4.38
N ARG A 316 -1.77 -8.21 3.53
CA ARG A 316 -3.23 -8.16 3.64
C ARG A 316 -3.84 -9.55 3.43
N GLN A 317 -4.67 -9.97 4.37
CA GLN A 317 -5.37 -11.25 4.27
C GLN A 317 -6.86 -11.01 4.07
N MET A 318 -7.35 -11.39 2.91
CA MET A 318 -8.78 -11.55 2.61
C MET A 318 -9.03 -13.02 2.31
N TRP A 319 -10.03 -13.64 2.92
CA TRP A 319 -10.27 -15.08 2.75
C TRP A 319 -11.75 -15.45 2.90
N LEU A 320 -12.11 -16.60 2.34
CA LEU A 320 -13.41 -17.21 2.59
C LEU A 320 -13.33 -18.10 3.83
N GLU A 321 -14.23 -17.86 4.77
CA GLU A 321 -14.48 -18.74 5.90
C GLU A 321 -15.78 -19.50 5.66
N VAL A 322 -15.72 -20.83 5.73
CA VAL A 322 -16.87 -21.72 5.48
C VAL A 322 -17.08 -22.58 6.70
N THR A 323 -18.32 -22.64 7.19
CA THR A 323 -18.73 -23.55 8.27
C THR A 323 -19.98 -24.31 7.85
N VAL A 324 -19.99 -25.62 8.04
CA VAL A 324 -21.20 -26.45 7.91
C VAL A 324 -21.45 -27.14 9.25
N ALA A 325 -22.65 -26.98 9.81
CA ALA A 325 -23.01 -27.52 11.11
C ALA A 325 -24.38 -28.22 11.09
N SER A 326 -24.56 -29.21 11.95
CA SER A 326 -25.84 -29.86 12.25
C SER A 326 -26.19 -29.59 13.71
N GLY A 327 -27.09 -28.65 13.97
CA GLY A 327 -27.33 -28.19 15.35
C GLY A 327 -26.06 -27.54 15.92
N ALA A 328 -25.55 -28.07 17.03
CA ALA A 328 -24.32 -27.59 17.66
C ALA A 328 -23.04 -28.25 17.12
N ASP A 329 -23.16 -29.29 16.30
CA ASP A 329 -22.02 -30.08 15.83
C ASP A 329 -21.50 -29.52 14.51
N THR A 330 -20.26 -29.01 14.51
CA THR A 330 -19.56 -28.60 13.28
C THR A 330 -19.12 -29.82 12.48
N ILE A 331 -19.66 -29.97 11.27
CA ILE A 331 -19.33 -31.04 10.32
C ILE A 331 -18.07 -30.67 9.53
N TYR A 332 -17.94 -29.40 9.16
CA TYR A 332 -16.87 -28.92 8.30
C TYR A 332 -16.54 -27.47 8.61
N LYS A 333 -15.25 -27.13 8.47
CA LYS A 333 -14.76 -25.75 8.55
C LYS A 333 -13.57 -25.53 7.63
N SER A 334 -13.49 -24.34 7.05
CA SER A 334 -12.33 -23.79 6.34
C SER A 334 -12.23 -22.28 6.61
N GLY A 335 -11.05 -21.67 6.49
CA GLY A 335 -10.77 -20.28 6.82
C GLY A 335 -10.64 -20.00 8.32
N TYR A 336 -10.30 -21.02 9.13
CA TYR A 336 -10.18 -20.90 10.59
C TYR A 336 -8.73 -20.69 11.04
N PHE A 337 -8.59 -20.27 12.30
CA PHE A 337 -7.28 -20.00 12.90
C PHE A 337 -6.74 -21.16 13.73
N ASP A 338 -5.42 -21.20 13.88
CA ASP A 338 -4.77 -21.94 14.95
C ASP A 338 -4.89 -21.21 16.30
N ALA A 339 -4.29 -21.77 17.36
CA ALA A 339 -4.33 -21.18 18.69
C ALA A 339 -3.54 -19.87 18.81
N ASP A 340 -2.67 -19.61 17.84
CA ASP A 340 -1.81 -18.43 17.74
C ASP A 340 -2.49 -17.30 16.94
N GLY A 341 -3.69 -17.53 16.42
CA GLY A 341 -4.48 -16.58 15.64
C GLY A 341 -4.10 -16.53 14.16
N ASP A 342 -3.20 -17.40 13.70
CA ASP A 342 -2.80 -17.47 12.29
C ASP A 342 -3.77 -18.34 11.50
N LEU A 343 -3.94 -18.03 10.21
CA LEU A 343 -4.69 -18.92 9.32
C LEU A 343 -3.93 -20.25 9.23
N MET A 344 -4.66 -21.35 9.02
CA MET A 344 -4.09 -22.69 8.89
C MET A 344 -3.40 -22.91 7.53
N ASP A 345 -2.68 -21.89 7.06
CA ASP A 345 -1.84 -21.86 5.86
C ASP A 345 -0.41 -22.32 6.19
N GLU A 346 0.53 -22.07 5.27
CA GLU A 346 1.95 -22.38 5.43
C GLU A 346 2.63 -21.74 6.66
N HIS A 347 2.03 -20.69 7.24
CA HIS A 347 2.56 -19.96 8.39
C HIS A 347 1.98 -20.42 9.73
N SER A 348 0.99 -21.32 9.75
CA SER A 348 0.50 -21.88 11.02
C SER A 348 1.61 -22.61 11.78
N ALA A 349 1.82 -22.25 13.04
CA ALA A 349 2.84 -22.88 13.88
C ALA A 349 2.46 -24.30 14.30
N LEU A 350 1.15 -24.58 14.40
CA LEU A 350 0.64 -25.86 14.90
C LEU A 350 0.46 -26.90 13.80
N ASN A 351 -0.06 -26.49 12.65
CA ASN A 351 -0.35 -27.38 11.54
C ASN A 351 -0.23 -26.63 10.21
N PRO A 352 1.00 -26.45 9.70
CA PRO A 352 1.23 -25.80 8.41
C PRO A 352 0.43 -26.47 7.30
N ASN A 353 -0.32 -25.68 6.53
CA ASN A 353 -1.25 -26.14 5.50
C ASN A 353 -2.34 -27.08 6.03
N GLY A 354 -2.73 -26.89 7.29
CA GLY A 354 -3.74 -27.70 7.96
C GLY A 354 -5.16 -27.48 7.46
N ASP A 355 -5.39 -26.45 6.65
CA ASP A 355 -6.64 -26.21 5.91
C ASP A 355 -6.37 -26.30 4.40
N PRO A 356 -6.54 -27.49 3.79
CA PRO A 356 -6.28 -27.69 2.36
C PRO A 356 -7.30 -26.99 1.45
N ASP A 357 -8.43 -26.55 2.00
CA ASP A 357 -9.52 -25.90 1.26
C ASP A 357 -9.50 -24.37 1.42
N LEU A 358 -8.47 -23.82 2.09
CA LEU A 358 -8.35 -22.38 2.33
C LEU A 358 -8.29 -21.61 1.01
N VAL A 359 -9.25 -20.71 0.83
CA VAL A 359 -9.26 -19.75 -0.28
C VAL A 359 -8.79 -18.40 0.25
N LEU A 360 -7.53 -18.08 -0.04
CA LEU A 360 -6.83 -16.88 0.41
C LEU A 360 -6.52 -15.95 -0.77
N PHE A 361 -6.92 -14.68 -0.65
CA PHE A 361 -6.65 -13.61 -1.59
C PHE A 361 -5.52 -12.73 -1.06
N GLN A 362 -4.31 -13.29 -1.05
CA GLN A 362 -3.08 -12.63 -0.60
C GLN A 362 -2.00 -12.84 -1.66
N SER A 363 -1.28 -11.77 -1.99
CA SER A 363 -0.13 -11.84 -2.88
C SER A 363 1.09 -12.40 -2.15
N ALA A 364 2.14 -12.78 -2.87
CA ALA A 364 3.39 -13.20 -2.26
C ALA A 364 4.58 -12.60 -3.02
N LEU A 365 5.56 -12.09 -2.28
CA LEU A 365 6.77 -11.49 -2.82
C LEU A 365 7.93 -12.49 -2.80
N PHE A 366 8.73 -12.49 -3.86
CA PHE A 366 9.86 -13.39 -4.01
C PHE A 366 11.11 -12.68 -4.47
N LYS A 367 12.26 -13.25 -4.10
CA LYS A 367 13.58 -12.95 -4.64
C LYS A 367 14.24 -14.26 -5.05
N ASN A 368 14.56 -14.42 -6.33
CA ASN A 368 15.08 -15.68 -6.89
C ASN A 368 14.22 -16.91 -6.51
N GLY A 369 12.89 -16.73 -6.46
CA GLY A 369 11.94 -17.79 -6.12
C GLY A 369 11.82 -18.14 -4.62
N GLN A 370 12.49 -17.42 -3.72
CA GLN A 370 12.33 -17.55 -2.27
C GLN A 370 11.53 -16.38 -1.71
N PRO A 371 10.73 -16.56 -0.62
CA PRO A 371 10.01 -15.46 0.02
C PRO A 371 10.92 -14.27 0.34
N ALA A 372 10.44 -13.06 0.08
CA ALA A 372 11.21 -11.84 0.28
C ALA A 372 10.34 -10.68 0.78
N ASN A 373 10.98 -9.63 1.31
CA ASN A 373 10.30 -8.39 1.68
C ASN A 373 10.18 -7.45 0.47
N VAL A 374 9.34 -6.42 0.61
CA VAL A 374 9.05 -5.44 -0.46
C VAL A 374 10.28 -4.72 -1.00
N PHE A 375 11.31 -4.50 -0.17
CA PHE A 375 12.54 -3.84 -0.59
C PHE A 375 13.42 -4.72 -1.49
N THR A 376 13.50 -6.03 -1.18
CA THR A 376 14.45 -6.94 -1.86
C THR A 376 13.84 -7.81 -2.96
N ALA A 377 12.52 -7.91 -3.02
CA ALA A 377 11.79 -8.74 -3.98
C ALA A 377 12.04 -8.34 -5.44
N ASP A 378 12.14 -9.33 -6.33
CA ASP A 378 12.27 -9.17 -7.78
C ASP A 378 11.02 -9.66 -8.54
N SER A 379 10.09 -10.31 -7.84
CA SER A 379 8.88 -10.88 -8.42
C SER A 379 7.74 -10.93 -7.41
N ILE A 380 6.51 -10.92 -7.92
CA ILE A 380 5.27 -10.99 -7.14
C ILE A 380 4.33 -12.04 -7.76
N ARG A 381 3.72 -12.87 -6.92
CA ARG A 381 2.54 -13.67 -7.26
C ARG A 381 1.30 -12.92 -6.82
N ILE A 382 0.49 -12.49 -7.77
CA ILE A 382 -0.71 -11.69 -7.50
C ILE A 382 -1.84 -12.58 -6.96
N GLY A 383 -2.29 -12.28 -5.74
CA GLY A 383 -3.39 -12.96 -5.07
C GLY A 383 -4.69 -12.16 -5.02
N SER A 384 -4.65 -10.88 -5.37
CA SER A 384 -5.79 -9.96 -5.41
C SER A 384 -6.80 -10.27 -6.53
N ILE A 385 -7.95 -9.60 -6.50
CA ILE A 385 -8.99 -9.65 -7.52
C ILE A 385 -9.02 -8.28 -8.20
N ALA A 386 -8.69 -8.22 -9.49
CA ALA A 386 -8.72 -6.98 -10.26
C ALA A 386 -10.15 -6.43 -10.46
N PRO A 387 -10.32 -5.13 -10.77
CA PRO A 387 -11.64 -4.54 -11.04
C PRO A 387 -12.44 -5.31 -12.08
N PHE A 388 -13.71 -5.55 -11.78
CA PHE A 388 -14.68 -6.34 -12.55
C PHE A 388 -14.27 -7.80 -12.80
N GLN A 389 -13.29 -8.31 -12.06
CA GLN A 389 -12.96 -9.74 -12.01
C GLN A 389 -13.60 -10.40 -10.80
N SER A 390 -13.55 -11.73 -10.80
CA SER A 390 -14.01 -12.53 -9.67
C SER A 390 -13.07 -13.70 -9.43
N LYS A 391 -13.12 -14.23 -8.20
CA LYS A 391 -12.48 -15.50 -7.84
C LYS A 391 -13.47 -16.36 -7.07
N THR A 392 -13.38 -17.67 -7.28
CA THR A 392 -14.35 -18.63 -6.76
C THR A 392 -13.67 -19.68 -5.90
N GLY A 393 -14.18 -19.85 -4.68
CA GLY A 393 -13.94 -21.01 -3.83
C GLY A 393 -14.95 -22.11 -4.12
N LEU A 394 -14.46 -23.34 -4.25
CA LEU A 394 -15.28 -24.54 -4.46
C LEU A 394 -15.02 -25.50 -3.31
N TYR A 395 -16.08 -25.84 -2.58
CA TYR A 395 -16.01 -26.75 -1.44
C TYR A 395 -16.92 -27.95 -1.70
N SER A 396 -16.46 -29.12 -1.28
CA SER A 396 -17.21 -30.39 -1.38
C SER A 396 -17.28 -31.02 -0.01
N VAL A 397 -18.34 -30.70 0.74
CA VAL A 397 -18.44 -31.03 2.16
C VAL A 397 -19.09 -32.40 2.36
N PRO A 398 -18.42 -33.39 2.99
CA PRO A 398 -19.04 -34.68 3.27
C PRO A 398 -20.17 -34.56 4.28
N ILE A 399 -21.39 -34.98 3.90
CA ILE A 399 -22.56 -34.92 4.78
C ILE A 399 -22.80 -36.27 5.46
N PRO A 400 -23.03 -36.32 6.79
CA PRO A 400 -23.33 -37.55 7.50
C PRO A 400 -24.54 -38.28 6.92
N ALA A 401 -24.55 -39.62 7.01
CA ALA A 401 -25.64 -40.48 6.54
C ALA A 401 -26.85 -40.49 7.49
N ASN A 402 -27.35 -39.31 7.88
CA ASN A 402 -28.47 -39.11 8.80
C ASN A 402 -29.65 -38.41 8.08
N PRO A 403 -30.53 -39.17 7.40
CA PRO A 403 -31.67 -38.60 6.67
C PRO A 403 -32.64 -37.83 7.57
N GLY A 404 -33.28 -36.79 7.03
CA GLY A 404 -34.28 -35.98 7.73
C GLY A 404 -33.70 -34.91 8.66
N SER A 405 -32.37 -34.80 8.76
CA SER A 405 -31.70 -33.71 9.47
C SER A 405 -31.63 -32.44 8.62
N THR A 406 -31.40 -31.29 9.27
CA THR A 406 -31.10 -30.02 8.60
C THR A 406 -29.70 -29.60 8.98
N ILE A 407 -28.90 -29.24 7.97
CA ILE A 407 -27.57 -28.67 8.16
C ILE A 407 -27.61 -27.19 7.80
N ASN A 408 -26.81 -26.40 8.50
CA ASN A 408 -26.62 -24.98 8.24
C ASN A 408 -25.24 -24.79 7.60
N ALA A 409 -25.19 -24.20 6.41
CA ALA A 409 -23.97 -23.83 5.73
C ALA A 409 -23.84 -22.31 5.72
N ARG A 410 -22.77 -21.80 6.31
CA ARG A 410 -22.45 -20.37 6.41
C ARG A 410 -21.13 -20.10 5.70
N VAL A 411 -21.10 -19.07 4.88
CA VAL A 411 -19.93 -18.58 4.16
C VAL A 411 -19.75 -17.11 4.48
N ARG A 412 -18.55 -16.73 4.93
CA ARG A 412 -18.18 -15.35 5.23
C ARG A 412 -16.96 -14.95 4.42
N LEU A 413 -16.96 -13.73 3.91
CA LEU A 413 -15.76 -13.08 3.41
C LEU A 413 -15.15 -12.27 4.54
N ARG A 414 -13.91 -12.60 4.91
CA ARG A 414 -13.19 -12.02 6.04
C ARG A 414 -11.98 -11.23 5.54
N PHE A 415 -11.61 -10.19 6.30
CA PHE A 415 -10.43 -9.38 6.01
C PHE A 415 -9.65 -9.04 7.29
N ARG A 416 -8.32 -9.02 7.21
CA ARG A 416 -7.45 -8.37 8.21
C ARG A 416 -6.26 -7.68 7.52
N PRO A 417 -5.77 -6.55 8.08
CA PRO A 417 -4.72 -5.75 7.45
C PRO A 417 -3.37 -6.48 7.37
N PHE A 418 -3.06 -7.31 8.35
CA PHE A 418 -1.86 -8.17 8.38
C PHE A 418 -2.04 -9.38 9.30
N PRO A 419 -1.28 -10.47 9.10
CA PRO A 419 -1.38 -11.66 9.94
C PRO A 419 -0.58 -11.54 11.24
N PRO A 420 -1.02 -12.17 12.35
CA PRO A 420 -0.30 -12.22 13.61
C PRO A 420 1.15 -12.69 13.50
N TYR A 421 1.44 -13.74 12.72
CA TYR A 421 2.81 -14.22 12.53
C TYR A 421 3.76 -13.14 12.03
N SER A 422 3.27 -12.17 11.23
CA SER A 422 4.12 -11.14 10.65
C SER A 422 4.66 -10.15 11.68
N ILE A 423 4.05 -10.04 12.86
CA ILE A 423 4.46 -9.10 13.92
C ILE A 423 4.84 -9.79 15.22
N ARG A 424 4.62 -11.10 15.32
CA ARG A 424 4.84 -11.92 16.52
C ARG A 424 6.25 -11.75 17.10
N ASP A 425 7.26 -11.68 16.23
CA ASP A 425 8.62 -11.35 16.63
C ASP A 425 8.84 -9.82 16.60
N GLY A 426 8.69 -9.18 17.77
CA GLY A 426 8.97 -7.75 17.94
C GLY A 426 7.78 -6.86 18.31
N ALA A 427 6.53 -7.34 18.14
CA ALA A 427 5.33 -6.61 18.55
C ALA A 427 4.15 -7.56 18.91
N SER A 428 4.42 -8.62 19.67
CA SER A 428 3.39 -9.63 20.01
C SER A 428 2.25 -9.07 20.87
N GLU A 429 2.51 -8.02 21.65
CA GLU A 429 1.52 -7.31 22.45
C GLU A 429 0.44 -6.59 21.63
N LEU A 430 0.70 -6.39 20.34
CA LEU A 430 -0.26 -5.77 19.42
C LEU A 430 -1.17 -6.79 18.71
N ILE A 431 -0.89 -8.10 18.81
CA ILE A 431 -1.64 -9.14 18.07
C ILE A 431 -3.13 -9.11 18.41
N GLU A 432 -3.48 -9.00 19.69
CA GLU A 432 -4.88 -8.97 20.12
C GLU A 432 -5.65 -7.75 19.62
N ARG A 433 -4.94 -6.72 19.14
CA ARG A 433 -5.51 -5.49 18.60
C ARG A 433 -5.77 -5.57 17.09
N ILE A 434 -5.28 -6.61 16.40
CA ILE A 434 -5.49 -6.81 14.97
C ILE A 434 -6.96 -7.21 14.75
N PRO A 435 -7.75 -6.39 14.03
CA PRO A 435 -9.15 -6.70 13.79
C PRO A 435 -9.28 -7.76 12.69
N VAL A 436 -10.30 -8.60 12.83
CA VAL A 436 -10.82 -9.38 11.69
C VAL A 436 -12.19 -8.81 11.34
N PHE A 437 -12.26 -8.16 10.18
CA PHE A 437 -13.48 -7.60 9.63
C PHE A 437 -14.28 -8.66 8.86
N GLU A 438 -15.60 -8.50 8.91
CA GLU A 438 -16.53 -9.24 8.05
C GLU A 438 -16.96 -8.34 6.91
N MET A 439 -16.63 -8.72 5.68
CA MET A 439 -16.99 -7.96 4.49
C MET A 439 -18.39 -8.34 4.01
N ALA A 440 -18.70 -9.64 4.00
CA ALA A 440 -19.99 -10.17 3.58
C ALA A 440 -20.25 -11.54 4.21
N GLU A 441 -21.52 -11.93 4.29
CA GLU A 441 -21.96 -13.21 4.82
C GLU A 441 -23.14 -13.75 3.98
N SER A 442 -23.19 -15.07 3.82
CA SER A 442 -24.35 -15.81 3.32
C SER A 442 -24.55 -17.06 4.16
N GLU A 443 -25.80 -17.37 4.49
CA GLU A 443 -26.16 -18.54 5.28
C GLU A 443 -27.34 -19.27 4.63
N LYS A 444 -27.27 -20.60 4.57
CA LYS A 444 -28.33 -21.44 4.00
C LYS A 444 -28.56 -22.70 4.83
N SER A 445 -29.83 -22.98 5.11
CA SER A 445 -30.26 -24.28 5.64
C SER A 445 -30.48 -25.27 4.49
N VAL A 446 -29.90 -26.46 4.61
CA VAL A 446 -29.96 -27.52 3.60
C VAL A 446 -30.61 -28.75 4.23
N ILE A 447 -31.57 -29.35 3.51
CA ILE A 447 -32.26 -30.56 3.95
C ILE A 447 -31.45 -31.79 3.57
N VAL A 448 -31.23 -32.71 4.51
CA VAL A 448 -30.61 -34.01 4.24
C VAL A 448 -31.70 -35.03 3.89
N LEU A 449 -31.71 -35.50 2.63
CA LEU A 449 -32.71 -36.42 2.07
C LEU A 449 -32.41 -37.89 2.41
#